data_AF-A0A2T2TDU1-F1
#
_entry.id   AF-A0A2T2TDU1-F1
#
_cell.length_a   1.000
_cell.length_b   1.000
_cell.length_c   1.000
_cell.angle_alpha   90.00
_cell.angle_beta   90.00
_cell.angle_gamma   90.00
#
_symmetry.space_group_name_H-M   'P 1'
#
loop_
_entity.id
_entity.type
_entity.pdbx_description
1 polymer ?
#
loop_
_entity_poly.entity_id
_entity_poly.type
_entity_poly.pdbx_seq_one_letter_code
_entity_poly.pdbx_strand_id
1 'polypeptide(L)'
;YVGRITLDSATGTPRGQASVRVRTVGPESPFARLRGTDNMVVYTTARYQENPLVIQGPGAGPDVTAAGVLADVVEAAQRVS
;
A
#
# COMPACT_ATOMS: atom_id res chain seq x y z
N TYR A 1 -4.60 -5.20 11.21
CA TYR A 1 -4.94 -3.76 11.39
C TYR A 1 -5.26 -3.17 10.03
N VAL A 2 -6.04 -2.10 9.96
CA VAL A 2 -6.29 -1.36 8.71
C VAL A 2 -5.77 0.07 8.87
N GLY A 3 -4.85 0.44 7.98
CA GLY A 3 -4.40 1.81 7.80
C GLY A 3 -5.28 2.55 6.80
N ARG A 4 -5.45 3.86 6.99
CA ARG A 4 -6.00 4.76 5.98
C ARG A 4 -5.15 6.01 5.90
N ILE A 5 -4.74 6.35 4.69
CA ILE A 5 -4.08 7.61 4.35
C ILE A 5 -5.00 8.33 3.36
N THR A 6 -5.32 9.59 3.65
CA THR A 6 -6.04 10.47 2.73
C THR A 6 -5.15 11.66 2.43
N LEU A 7 -4.98 11.96 1.15
CA LEU A 7 -4.26 13.12 0.66
C LEU A 7 -5.27 14.05 -0.01
N ASP A 8 -5.34 15.30 0.44
CA ASP A 8 -6.07 16.37 -0.22
C ASP A 8 -5.07 17.29 -0.91
N SER A 9 -5.14 17.35 -2.25
CA SER A 9 -4.29 18.18 -3.09
C SER A 9 -5.04 19.36 -3.72
N ALA A 10 -6.25 19.70 -3.24
CA ALA A 10 -7.07 20.78 -3.81
C ALA A 10 -6.44 22.18 -3.65
N THR A 11 -5.45 22.32 -2.77
CA THR A 11 -4.73 23.58 -2.52
C THR A 11 -3.23 23.31 -2.56
N GLY A 12 -2.43 24.22 -3.13
CA GLY A 12 -1.02 24.01 -3.56
C GLY A 12 -0.01 23.39 -2.57
N THR A 13 -0.37 23.18 -1.30
CA THR A 13 0.36 22.30 -0.37
C THR A 13 -0.52 21.09 0.00
N PRO A 14 -0.15 19.85 -0.37
CA PRO A 14 -0.92 18.67 -0.05
C PRO A 14 -1.06 18.50 1.47
N ARG A 15 -2.30 18.33 1.96
CA ARG A 15 -2.55 17.96 3.36
C ARG A 15 -2.85 16.47 3.44
N GLY A 16 -2.14 15.78 4.32
CA GLY A 16 -2.32 14.36 4.57
C GLY A 16 -2.94 14.08 5.93
N GLN A 17 -3.82 13.09 6.00
CA GLN A 17 -4.28 12.49 7.26
C GLN A 17 -3.96 11.00 7.23
N ALA A 18 -3.47 10.47 8.34
CA ALA A 18 -3.17 9.06 8.50
C ALA A 18 -3.79 8.50 9.79
N SER A 19 -4.29 7.27 9.73
CA SER A 19 -4.81 6.57 10.90
C SER A 19 -4.60 5.06 10.77
N VAL A 20 -4.46 4.37 11.91
CA VAL A 20 -4.37 2.91 11.99
C VAL A 20 -5.30 2.44 13.09
N ARG A 21 -6.18 1.48 12.79
CA ARG A 21 -7.10 0.89 13.78
C ARG A 21 -7.33 -0.59 13.50
N VAL A 22 -7.80 -1.33 14.51
CA VAL A 22 -8.47 -2.62 14.30
C VAL A 22 -9.86 -2.32 13.76
N ARG A 23 -10.27 -3.01 12.70
CA ARG A 23 -11.57 -2.77 12.04
C ARG A 23 -12.09 -4.06 11.43
N THR A 24 -13.36 -4.36 11.65
CA THR A 24 -14.08 -5.42 10.94
C THR A 24 -14.34 -4.99 9.49
N VAL A 25 -14.13 -5.88 8.54
CA VAL A 25 -14.41 -5.64 7.12
C VAL A 25 -15.51 -6.57 6.64
N GLY A 26 -16.42 -6.04 5.81
CA GLY A 26 -17.47 -6.85 5.18
C GLY A 26 -16.93 -7.72 4.04
N PRO A 27 -17.75 -8.67 3.53
CA PRO A 27 -17.34 -9.62 2.49
C PRO A 27 -16.96 -8.93 1.17
N GLU A 28 -17.58 -7.81 0.85
CA GLU A 28 -17.28 -7.01 -0.36
C GLU A 28 -15.97 -6.22 -0.27
N SER A 29 -15.31 -6.21 0.89
CA SER A 29 -14.05 -5.50 1.05
C SER A 29 -12.91 -6.27 0.37
N PRO A 30 -12.00 -5.60 -0.37
CA PRO A 30 -10.79 -6.24 -0.88
C PRO A 30 -9.99 -6.96 0.23
N PHE A 31 -10.00 -6.38 1.44
CA PHE A 31 -9.32 -6.93 2.63
C PHE A 31 -9.91 -8.26 3.12
N ALA A 32 -11.14 -8.63 2.73
CA ALA A 32 -11.73 -9.93 3.08
C ALA A 32 -11.01 -11.09 2.38
N ARG A 33 -10.23 -10.83 1.31
CA ARG A 33 -9.49 -11.83 0.54
C ARG A 33 -8.06 -12.06 1.02
N LEU A 34 -7.61 -11.35 2.06
CA LEU A 34 -6.28 -11.54 2.65
C LEU A 34 -6.14 -12.95 3.22
N ARG A 35 -4.99 -13.59 2.98
CA ARG A 35 -4.66 -14.93 3.50
C ARG A 35 -3.27 -14.91 4.12
N GLY A 36 -3.08 -15.68 5.21
CA GLY A 36 -1.77 -15.85 5.84
C GLY A 36 -1.13 -14.53 6.27
N THR A 37 0.10 -14.29 5.80
CA THR A 37 0.92 -13.09 6.10
C THR A 37 0.88 -12.05 4.98
N ASP A 38 -0.11 -12.14 4.07
CA ASP A 38 -0.26 -11.16 3.01
C ASP A 38 -0.52 -9.76 3.57
N ASN A 39 0.14 -8.77 2.97
CA ASN A 39 -0.21 -7.37 3.09
C ASN A 39 -1.01 -6.94 1.86
N MET A 40 -1.90 -5.96 2.04
CA MET A 40 -2.66 -5.36 0.95
C MET A 40 -2.72 -3.86 1.10
N VAL A 41 -2.52 -3.17 -0.02
CA VAL A 41 -2.68 -1.72 -0.15
C VAL A 41 -3.70 -1.46 -1.25
N VAL A 42 -4.69 -0.62 -0.94
CA VAL A 42 -5.75 -0.24 -1.89
C VAL A 42 -5.64 1.26 -2.13
N TYR A 43 -5.44 1.64 -3.40
CA TYR A 43 -5.39 3.02 -3.84
C TYR A 43 -6.69 3.41 -4.51
N THR A 44 -7.32 4.46 -3.98
CA THR A 44 -8.43 5.16 -4.62
C THR A 44 -7.95 6.55 -5.00
N THR A 45 -8.00 6.87 -6.27
CA THR A 45 -7.59 8.17 -6.83
C THR A 45 -8.66 8.67 -7.79
N ALA A 46 -8.56 9.91 -8.27
CA ALA A 46 -9.50 10.45 -9.26
C ALA A 46 -9.66 9.57 -10.51
N ARG A 47 -8.61 8.84 -10.92
CA ARG A 47 -8.62 7.92 -12.06
C ARG A 47 -9.10 6.50 -11.71
N TYR A 48 -8.92 6.09 -10.46
CA TYR A 48 -9.28 4.75 -9.95
C TYR A 48 -10.41 4.84 -8.90
N GLN A 49 -11.44 5.65 -9.17
CA GLN A 49 -12.59 5.82 -8.26
C GLN A 49 -13.52 4.62 -8.31
N GLU A 50 -13.88 4.17 -9.51
CA GLU A 50 -14.84 3.09 -9.72
C GLU A 50 -14.21 1.71 -9.51
N ASN A 51 -12.95 1.55 -9.92
CA ASN A 51 -12.19 0.31 -9.75
C ASN A 51 -10.85 0.61 -9.06
N PRO A 52 -10.78 0.54 -7.72
CA PRO A 52 -9.56 0.83 -6.97
C PRO A 52 -8.40 -0.08 -7.36
N LEU A 53 -7.18 0.47 -7.40
CA LEU A 53 -5.97 -0.31 -7.62
C LEU A 53 -5.60 -1.07 -6.35
N VAL A 54 -5.59 -2.40 -6.42
CA VAL A 54 -5.25 -3.28 -5.30
C VAL A 54 -3.88 -3.90 -5.54
N ILE A 55 -2.97 -3.69 -4.60
CA ILE A 55 -1.68 -4.38 -4.54
C ILE A 55 -1.72 -5.34 -3.35
N GLN A 56 -1.49 -6.62 -3.60
CA GLN A 56 -1.48 -7.68 -2.59
C GLN A 56 -0.26 -8.58 -2.82
N GLY A 57 0.32 -9.06 -1.72
CA GLY A 57 1.34 -10.10 -1.73
C GLY A 57 1.89 -10.37 -0.34
N PRO A 58 2.88 -11.27 -0.23
CA PRO A 58 3.50 -11.59 1.05
C PRO A 58 4.07 -10.32 1.70
N GLY A 59 3.61 -10.02 2.91
CA GLY A 59 4.01 -8.82 3.64
C GLY A 59 5.29 -8.97 4.44
N ALA A 60 5.69 -10.21 4.70
CA ALA A 60 6.85 -10.58 5.50
C ALA A 60 7.34 -11.97 5.11
N GLY A 61 8.66 -12.16 5.19
CA GLY A 61 9.33 -13.43 4.90
C GLY A 61 10.78 -13.17 4.51
N PRO A 62 11.74 -14.06 4.84
CA PRO A 62 13.16 -13.82 4.57
C PRO A 62 13.45 -13.45 3.11
N ASP A 63 12.90 -14.23 2.17
CA ASP A 63 13.17 -14.05 0.74
C ASP A 63 12.55 -12.76 0.18
N VAL A 64 11.30 -12.45 0.57
CA VAL A 64 10.60 -11.25 0.07
C VAL A 64 11.18 -9.97 0.66
N THR A 65 11.66 -10.00 1.90
CA THR A 65 12.35 -8.86 2.50
C THR A 65 13.74 -8.66 1.87
N ALA A 66 14.51 -9.73 1.64
CA ALA A 66 15.81 -9.65 0.97
C ALA A 66 15.69 -9.12 -0.47
N ALA A 67 14.69 -9.58 -1.21
CA ALA A 67 14.40 -9.09 -2.56
C ALA A 67 14.07 -7.59 -2.57
N GLY A 68 13.30 -7.11 -1.59
CA GLY A 68 12.99 -5.68 -1.44
C GLY A 68 14.25 -4.83 -1.22
N VAL A 69 15.12 -5.24 -0.29
CA VAL A 69 16.40 -4.53 -0.02
C VAL A 69 17.31 -4.55 -1.25
N LEU A 70 17.40 -5.68 -1.96
CA LEU A 70 18.21 -5.77 -3.18
C LEU A 70 17.71 -4.81 -4.27
N ALA A 71 16.39 -4.70 -4.45
CA ALA A 71 15.80 -3.77 -5.41
C ALA A 71 16.21 -2.32 -5.10
N ASP A 72 16.16 -1.91 -3.83
CA ASP A 72 16.59 -0.58 -3.40
C ASP A 72 18.08 -0.33 -3.68
N VAL A 73 18.94 -1.33 -3.48
CA VAL A 73 20.39 -1.23 -3.77
C VAL A 73 20.64 -1.04 -5.27
N VAL A 74 19.94 -1.79 -6.11
CA VAL A 74 20.05 -1.66 -7.57
C VAL A 74 19.58 -0.27 -8.02
N GLU A 75 18.46 0.21 -7.50
CA GLU A 75 17.94 1.54 -7.81
C GLU A 75 18.90 2.65 -7.37
N ALA A 76 19.49 2.53 -6.17
CA ALA A 76 20.48 3.48 -5.67
C ALA A 76 21.72 3.53 -6.56
N ALA A 77 22.24 2.38 -6.99
CA ALA A 77 23.41 2.29 -7.86
C ALA A 77 23.15 2.94 -9.23
N GLN A 78 21.95 2.76 -9.79
CA GLN A 78 21.54 3.38 -11.05
C GLN A 78 21.43 4.91 -10.97
N ARG A 79 21.15 5.48 -9.79
CA ARG A 79 21.03 6.93 -9.59
C ARG A 79 22.35 7.67 -9.45
N VAL A 80 23.42 6.96 -9.08
CA VAL A 80 24.76 7.54 -8.87
C VAL A 80 25.71 7.30 -10.04
N SER A 81 25.28 6.53 -11.03
CA SER A 81 25.97 6.29 -12.30
C SER A 81 25.55 7.33 -13.33
#